data_AF-R5IHY6-F1
#
_entry.id   AF-R5IHY6-F1
#
_cell.length_a   1.000
_cell.length_b   1.000
_cell.length_c   1.000
_cell.angle_alpha   90.00
_cell.angle_beta   90.00
_cell.angle_gamma   90.00
#
_symmetry.space_group_name_H-M   'P 1'
#
loop_
_entity.id
_entity.type
_entity.pdbx_description
1 polymer ?
#
loop_
_entity_poly.entity_id
_entity_poly.type
_entity_poly.pdbx_seq_one_letter_code
_entity_poly.pdbx_strand_id
1 'polypeptide(L)'
;MEPLGILSLDRKKYTQAMAENLPALRARLGLSQTQLADCIGVTRQTISSIENQSRELSWTNFLSLLFLFLQNAQTAKLLPVMGIYTDELARIFSFTDLNQFRQ
;
A
#
# COMPACT_ATOMS: atom_id res chain seq x y z
N MET A 1 8.77 10.28 -25.64
CA MET A 1 9.16 9.31 -24.60
C MET A 1 8.19 9.55 -23.47
N GLU A 2 7.24 8.64 -23.23
CA GLU A 2 6.32 8.77 -22.10
C GLU A 2 7.16 8.88 -20.82
N PRO A 3 6.94 9.89 -19.96
CA PRO A 3 7.64 9.96 -18.69
C PRO A 3 7.40 8.66 -17.93
N LEU A 4 8.43 8.15 -17.25
CA LEU A 4 8.35 6.97 -16.39
C LEU A 4 7.03 7.03 -15.62
N GLY A 5 6.14 6.05 -15.81
CA GLY A 5 4.78 6.09 -15.24
C GLY A 5 4.74 6.27 -13.71
N ILE A 6 5.86 6.03 -13.03
CA ILE A 6 6.03 6.31 -11.60
C ILE A 6 6.11 7.80 -11.24
N LEU A 7 6.51 8.67 -12.17
CA LEU A 7 6.63 10.11 -11.97
C LEU A 7 5.26 10.80 -12.01
N SER A 8 4.29 10.22 -12.71
CA SER A 8 2.90 10.68 -12.77
C SER A 8 1.96 9.86 -11.86
N LEU A 9 2.50 8.96 -11.04
CA LEU A 9 1.71 8.10 -10.16
C LEU A 9 0.91 8.94 -9.16
N ASP A 10 -0.41 8.83 -9.21
CA ASP A 10 -1.29 9.35 -8.16
C ASP A 10 -1.17 8.50 -6.90
N ARG A 11 -0.14 8.78 -6.10
CA ARG A 11 0.09 8.08 -4.83
C ARG A 11 -1.09 8.25 -3.87
N LYS A 12 -1.77 9.40 -3.89
CA LYS A 12 -2.85 9.71 -2.96
C LYS A 12 -4.03 8.77 -3.16
N LYS A 13 -4.37 8.44 -4.42
CA LYS A 13 -5.38 7.43 -4.75
C LYS A 13 -5.11 6.09 -4.03
N TYR A 14 -3.88 5.58 -4.12
CA TYR A 14 -3.53 4.27 -3.55
C TYR A 14 -3.38 4.30 -2.03
N THR A 15 -2.79 5.37 -1.46
CA THR A 15 -2.67 5.49 0.00
C THR A 15 -4.03 5.67 0.67
N GLN A 16 -4.95 6.40 0.04
CA GLN A 16 -6.32 6.56 0.52
C GLN A 16 -7.08 5.23 0.49
N ALA A 17 -7.05 4.52 -0.64
CA ALA A 17 -7.67 3.20 -0.75
C ALA A 17 -7.16 2.21 0.31
N MET A 18 -5.85 2.22 0.59
CA MET A 18 -5.27 1.41 1.67
C MET A 18 -5.78 1.84 3.04
N ALA A 19 -5.80 3.15 3.34
CA ALA A 19 -6.20 3.66 4.65
C ALA A 19 -7.67 3.31 4.97
N GLU A 20 -8.57 3.46 3.99
CA GLU A 20 -10.00 3.15 4.13
C GLU A 20 -10.26 1.66 4.39
N ASN A 21 -9.45 0.79 3.77
CA ASN A 21 -9.60 -0.67 3.89
C ASN A 21 -8.69 -1.30 4.96
N LEU A 22 -7.84 -0.50 5.62
CA LEU A 22 -6.85 -0.98 6.59
C LEU A 22 -7.47 -1.79 7.74
N PRO A 23 -8.58 -1.36 8.38
CA PRO A 23 -9.21 -2.14 9.44
C PRO A 23 -9.68 -3.52 8.96
N ALA A 24 -10.21 -3.61 7.74
CA ALA A 24 -10.71 -4.86 7.17
C ALA A 24 -9.58 -5.82 6.82
N LEU A 25 -8.50 -5.32 6.19
CA LEU A 25 -7.30 -6.11 5.89
C LEU A 25 -6.63 -6.61 7.17
N ARG A 26 -6.52 -5.73 8.19
CA ARG A 26 -5.98 -6.09 9.50
C ARG A 26 -6.81 -7.17 10.18
N ALA A 27 -8.13 -7.02 10.22
CA ALA A 27 -9.04 -8.01 10.79
C ALA A 27 -8.99 -9.34 10.05
N ARG A 28 -8.77 -9.32 8.72
CA ARG A 28 -8.59 -10.53 7.91
C ARG A 28 -7.37 -11.35 8.31
N LEU A 29 -6.30 -10.70 8.80
CA LEU A 29 -5.13 -11.36 9.35
C LEU A 29 -5.25 -11.67 10.86
N GLY A 30 -6.36 -11.29 11.51
CA GLY A 30 -6.55 -11.48 12.95
C GLY A 30 -5.65 -10.60 13.82
N LEU A 31 -5.13 -9.49 13.30
CA LEU A 31 -4.18 -8.63 14.00
C LEU A 31 -4.88 -7.52 14.79
N SER A 32 -4.35 -7.19 15.96
CA SER A 32 -4.64 -5.92 16.65
C SER A 32 -3.90 -4.75 15.99
N GLN A 33 -4.32 -3.51 16.28
CA GLN A 33 -3.61 -2.31 15.82
C GLN A 33 -2.15 -2.30 16.26
N THR A 34 -1.86 -2.77 17.48
CA THR A 34 -0.49 -2.85 18.02
C THR A 34 0.35 -3.84 17.22
N GLN A 35 -0.16 -5.06 17.01
CA GLN A 35 0.59 -6.08 16.26
C GLN A 35 0.86 -5.65 14.81
N LEU A 36 -0.11 -5.01 14.15
CA LEU A 36 0.12 -4.47 12.81
C LEU A 36 1.19 -3.37 12.83
N ALA A 37 1.17 -2.50 13.85
CA ALA A 37 2.16 -1.44 14.00
C ALA A 37 3.57 -2.01 14.18
N ASP A 38 3.71 -3.05 15.01
CA ASP A 38 4.96 -3.77 15.23
C ASP A 38 5.48 -4.41 13.92
N CYS A 39 4.59 -5.01 13.11
CA CYS A 39 4.95 -5.60 11.82
C CYS A 39 5.57 -4.60 10.83
N ILE A 40 5.14 -3.33 10.85
CA ILE A 40 5.63 -2.31 9.91
C ILE A 40 6.54 -1.26 10.56
N GLY A 41 6.93 -1.45 11.82
CA GLY A 41 7.86 -0.58 12.54
C GLY A 41 7.32 0.81 12.87
N VAL A 42 6.04 0.93 13.19
CA VAL A 42 5.41 2.21 13.61
C VAL A 42 4.73 2.07 14.97
N THR A 43 4.24 3.17 15.53
CA THR A 43 3.48 3.14 16.78
C THR A 43 2.03 2.70 16.56
N ARG A 44 1.41 2.09 17.57
CA ARG A 44 -0.05 1.79 17.55
C ARG A 44 -0.89 3.03 17.22
N GLN A 45 -0.52 4.19 17.77
CA GLN A 45 -1.20 5.47 17.52
C GLN A 45 -1.18 5.84 16.03
N THR A 46 -0.08 5.53 15.32
CA THR A 46 0.03 5.76 13.89
C THR A 46 -1.04 4.95 13.15
N ILE A 47 -1.12 3.63 13.40
CA ILE A 47 -2.18 2.78 12.82
C ILE A 47 -3.57 3.30 13.18
N SER A 48 -3.82 3.60 14.46
CA SER A 48 -5.13 4.11 14.89
C SER A 48 -5.52 5.41 14.18
N SER A 49 -4.57 6.34 13.99
CA SER A 49 -4.85 7.62 13.31
C SER A 49 -5.13 7.44 11.82
N ILE A 50 -4.48 6.45 11.18
CA ILE A 50 -4.73 6.10 9.78
C ILE A 50 -6.10 5.45 9.64
N GLU A 51 -6.42 4.46 10.49
CA GLU A 51 -7.73 3.77 10.47
C GLU A 51 -8.89 4.73 10.71
N ASN A 52 -8.69 5.72 11.58
CA ASN A 52 -9.69 6.76 11.87
C ASN A 52 -9.71 7.90 10.83
N GLN A 53 -8.90 7.82 9.77
CA GLN A 53 -8.76 8.85 8.73
C GLN A 53 -8.34 10.24 9.27
N SER A 54 -7.82 10.30 10.49
CA SER A 54 -7.36 11.55 11.12
C SER A 54 -5.93 11.91 10.70
N ARG A 55 -5.22 10.99 10.03
CA ARG A 55 -3.88 11.18 9.49
C ARG A 55 -3.77 10.50 8.13
N GLU A 56 -3.24 11.22 7.14
CA GLU A 56 -2.94 10.64 5.82
C GLU A 56 -1.85 9.55 5.93
N LEU A 57 -2.05 8.45 5.21
CA LEU A 57 -1.07 7.37 5.10
C LEU A 57 0.10 7.81 4.20
N SER A 58 1.33 7.76 4.71
CA SER A 58 2.52 8.04 3.92
C SER A 58 2.77 6.94 2.88
N TRP A 59 3.43 7.31 1.77
CA TRP A 59 3.81 6.35 0.73
C TRP A 59 4.72 5.22 1.25
N THR A 60 5.64 5.53 2.15
CA THR A 60 6.55 4.53 2.75
C THR A 60 5.80 3.50 3.60
N ASN A 61 4.84 3.96 4.41
CA ASN A 61 4.01 3.06 5.22
C ASN A 61 3.04 2.28 4.33
N PHE A 62 2.53 2.90 3.27
CA PHE A 62 1.76 2.19 2.24
C PHE A 62 2.55 1.04 1.63
N LEU A 63 3.80 1.26 1.21
CA LEU A 63 4.63 0.19 0.64
C LEU A 63 4.89 -0.95 1.63
N SER A 64 5.11 -0.61 2.90
CA SER A 64 5.32 -1.61 3.97
C SER A 64 4.06 -2.45 4.20
N LEU A 65 2.89 -1.81 4.28
CA LEU A 65 1.59 -2.47 4.37
C LEU A 65 1.28 -3.29 3.12
N LEU A 66 1.55 -2.74 1.94
CA LEU A 66 1.34 -3.40 0.66
C LEU A 66 2.15 -4.70 0.58
N PHE A 67 3.43 -4.65 0.96
CA PHE A 67 4.27 -5.83 1.01
C PHE A 67 3.71 -6.87 1.99
N LEU A 68 3.40 -6.47 3.22
CA LEU A 68 2.81 -7.35 4.22
C LEU A 68 1.54 -8.05 3.69
N PHE A 69 0.61 -7.29 3.10
CA PHE A 69 -0.66 -7.84 2.63
C PHE A 69 -0.54 -8.66 1.34
N LEU A 70 0.43 -8.37 0.47
CA LEU A 70 0.74 -9.20 -0.70
C LEU A 70 1.33 -10.56 -0.30
N GLN A 71 2.16 -10.60 0.75
CA GLN A 71 2.77 -11.84 1.23
C GLN A 71 1.81 -12.74 2.04
N ASN A 72 0.55 -12.34 2.20
CA ASN A 72 -0.46 -13.11 2.91
C ASN A 72 -1.64 -13.43 1.99
N ALA A 73 -1.84 -14.73 1.70
CA ALA A 73 -2.85 -15.18 0.73
C ALA A 73 -4.28 -14.71 1.05
N GLN A 74 -4.61 -14.49 2.33
CA GLN A 74 -5.95 -14.05 2.74
C GLN A 74 -6.26 -12.60 2.36
N THR A 75 -5.24 -11.75 2.27
CA THR A 75 -5.36 -10.32 1.94
C THR A 75 -4.94 -10.02 0.50
N ALA A 76 -3.98 -10.75 -0.06
CA ALA A 76 -3.45 -10.51 -1.40
C ALA A 76 -4.55 -10.45 -2.48
N LYS A 77 -5.54 -11.35 -2.40
CA LYS A 77 -6.68 -11.41 -3.33
C LYS A 77 -7.66 -10.24 -3.20
N LEU A 78 -7.64 -9.53 -2.06
CA LEU A 78 -8.51 -8.39 -1.80
C LEU A 78 -7.93 -7.08 -2.35
N LEU A 79 -6.61 -6.98 -2.46
CA LEU A 79 -5.94 -5.72 -2.83
C LEU A 79 -6.35 -5.18 -4.22
N PRO A 80 -6.52 -5.99 -5.28
CA PRO A 80 -7.02 -5.49 -6.56
C PRO A 80 -8.48 -5.04 -6.47
N VAL A 81 -9.32 -5.81 -5.76
CA VAL A 81 -10.75 -5.52 -5.56
C VAL A 81 -10.95 -4.19 -4.81
N MET A 82 -10.07 -3.90 -3.85
CA MET A 82 -10.08 -2.67 -3.06
C MET A 82 -9.38 -1.48 -3.75
N GLY A 83 -8.88 -1.65 -4.98
CA GLY A 83 -8.17 -0.59 -5.71
C GLY A 83 -6.79 -0.24 -5.13
N ILE A 84 -6.25 -1.07 -4.25
CA ILE A 84 -4.98 -0.85 -3.55
C ILE A 84 -3.79 -1.29 -4.41
N TYR A 85 -3.91 -2.45 -5.06
CA TYR A 85 -2.89 -2.99 -5.96
C TYR A 85 -3.51 -3.35 -7.31
N THR A 86 -3.52 -2.37 -8.21
CA THR A 86 -4.10 -2.48 -9.55
C THR A 86 -3.07 -2.96 -10.57
N ASP A 87 -3.53 -3.42 -11.74
CA ASP A 87 -2.63 -3.75 -12.86
C ASP A 87 -1.77 -2.54 -13.30
N GLU A 88 -2.32 -1.33 -13.17
CA GLU A 88 -1.59 -0.09 -13.42
C GLU A 88 -0.41 0.05 -12.45
N LEU A 89 -0.64 -0.09 -11.14
CA LEU A 89 0.40 -0.01 -10.14
C LEU A 89 1.43 -1.15 -10.27
N ALA A 90 0.97 -2.36 -10.60
CA ALA A 90 1.84 -3.50 -10.84
C ALA A 90 2.81 -3.25 -12.00
N ARG A 91 2.30 -2.75 -13.14
CA ARG A 91 3.15 -2.38 -14.29
C ARG A 91 4.17 -1.31 -13.94
N ILE A 92 3.80 -0.37 -13.07
CA ILE A 92 4.70 0.71 -12.63
C ILE A 92 5.83 0.18 -11.75
N PHE A 93 5.62 -0.86 -10.94
CA PHE A 93 6.69 -1.47 -10.13
C PHE A 93 7.56 -2.46 -10.90
N SER A 94 7.07 -3.02 -12.00
CA SER A 94 7.76 -4.06 -12.76
C SER A 94 8.49 -3.54 -14.01
N PHE A 95 9.00 -2.29 -14.00
CA PHE A 95 9.81 -1.82 -15.13
C PHE A 95 11.09 -2.64 -15.23
N THR A 96 11.13 -3.55 -16.21
CA THR A 96 12.28 -4.44 -16.44
C THR A 96 13.27 -3.88 -17.45
N ASP A 97 12.88 -2.85 -18.23
CA ASP A 97 13.74 -2.23 -19.22
C ASP A 97 14.41 -0.97 -18.69
N LEU A 98 15.58 -1.15 -18.09
CA LEU A 98 16.41 -0.06 -17.58
C LEU A 98 16.98 0.83 -18.71
N ASN A 99 16.90 0.42 -19.98
CA ASN A 99 17.33 1.26 -21.09
C ASN A 99 16.43 2.49 -21.27
N GLN A 100 15.20 2.45 -20.74
CA GLN A 100 14.30 3.61 -20.68
C GLN A 100 14.81 4.76 -19.78
N PHE A 101 15.88 4.52 -19.01
CA PHE A 101 16.50 5.50 -18.10
C PHE A 101 17.81 6.08 -18.64
N ARG A 102 18.36 5.55 -19.74
CA ARG A 102 19.56 6.09 -20.37
C ARG A 102 19.14 7.17 -21.37
N GLN A 103 19.32 8.43 -20.97
CA GLN A 103 19.35 9.57 -21.90
C GLN A 103 20.59 9.48 -22.78
#